data_AF-A0A3R9FSE8-F1
#
_entry.id   AF-A0A3R9FSE8-F1
#
_cell.length_a   1.000
_cell.length_b   1.000
_cell.length_c   1.000
_cell.angle_alpha   90.00
_cell.angle_beta   90.00
_cell.angle_gamma   90.00
#
_symmetry.space_group_name_H-M   'P 1'
#
loop_
_entity.id
_entity.type
_entity.pdbx_description
1 polymer ?
#
loop_
_entity_poly.entity_id
_entity_poly.type
_entity_poly.pdbx_seq_one_letter_code
_entity_poly.pdbx_strand_id
1 'polypeptide(L)' 'MVAYAVIICTKCRLQCQVTEDRGQKTIKCQRCGATLQFRKLRKFHRTEILDEAIAARTALQAQLQGSDSKKVSQILS' A
#
# COMPACT_ATOMS: atom_id res chain seq x y z
N MET A 1 4.52 7.74 -18.50
CA MET A 1 4.06 8.25 -17.20
C MET A 1 4.38 7.23 -16.12
N VAL A 2 4.76 7.69 -14.92
CA VAL A 2 5.04 6.81 -13.77
C VAL A 2 3.79 6.80 -12.91
N ALA A 3 3.17 5.63 -12.73
CA ALA A 3 2.07 5.46 -11.78
C ALA A 3 2.63 4.90 -10.48
N TYR A 4 2.23 5.47 -9.35
CA TYR A 4 2.47 4.96 -8.02
C TYR A 4 1.31 4.07 -7.61
N ALA A 5 1.64 2.93 -7.01
CA ALA A 5 0.68 2.01 -6.44
C ALA A 5 0.96 1.82 -4.96
N VAL A 6 -0.09 1.76 -4.16
CA VAL A 6 -0.01 1.37 -2.75
C VAL A 6 -0.32 -0.12 -2.64
N ILE A 7 0.62 -0.87 -2.07
CA ILE A 7 0.49 -2.29 -1.83
C ILE A 7 0.58 -2.60 -0.34
N ILE A 8 -0.12 -3.66 0.07
CA ILE A 8 -0.02 -4.22 1.42
C ILE A 8 0.78 -5.51 1.33
N CYS A 9 1.68 -5.72 2.30
CA CYS A 9 2.39 -6.98 2.38
C CYS A 9 1.40 -8.13 2.67
N THR A 10 1.30 -9.12 1.78
CA THR A 10 0.41 -10.28 1.99
C THR A 10 0.93 -11.27 3.04
N LYS A 11 2.20 -11.15 3.44
CA LYS A 11 2.82 -11.99 4.48
C LYS A 11 2.55 -11.45 5.87
N CYS A 12 3.02 -10.23 6.17
CA CYS A 12 2.80 -9.65 7.49
C CYS A 12 1.45 -8.95 7.63
N ARG A 13 0.81 -8.51 6.53
CA ARG A 13 -0.47 -7.75 6.52
C ARG A 13 -0.51 -6.56 7.48
N LEU A 14 0.66 -6.05 7.80
CA LEU A 14 0.92 -5.12 8.88
C LEU A 14 1.72 -3.90 8.40
N GLN A 15 2.01 -3.83 7.10
CA GLN A 15 2.76 -2.76 6.46
C GLN A 15 2.23 -2.49 5.05
N CYS A 16 1.97 -1.22 4.79
CA CYS A 16 1.69 -0.65 3.48
C CYS A 16 2.96 0.02 2.94
N GLN A 17 3.25 -0.17 1.64
CA GLN A 17 4.30 0.60 0.96
C GLN A 17 3.80 1.18 -0.36
N VAL A 18 4.35 2.35 -0.68
CA VAL A 18 4.24 2.94 -2.01
C VAL A 18 5.30 2.29 -2.90
N THR A 19 4.94 2.05 -4.15
CA THR A 19 5.82 1.45 -5.15
C THR A 19 5.47 1.99 -6.52
N GLU A 20 6.49 2.25 -7.33
CA GLU A 20 6.30 2.64 -8.72
C GLU A 20 5.88 1.42 -9.55
N ASP A 21 4.80 1.57 -10.31
CA ASP A 21 4.29 0.63 -11.32
C ASP A 21 5.16 0.64 -12.59
N ARG A 22 6.49 0.69 -12.41
CA ARG A 22 7.52 0.69 -13.47
C ARG A 22 7.93 -0.73 -13.87
N GLY A 23 6.98 -1.66 -13.88
CA GLY A 23 7.23 -3.05 -14.31
C GLY A 23 8.12 -3.86 -13.35
N GLN A 24 8.18 -3.49 -12.07
CA GLN A 24 8.91 -4.27 -11.06
C GLN A 24 8.32 -5.69 -10.99
N LYS A 25 9.17 -6.73 -11.11
CA LYS A 25 8.71 -8.13 -11.04
C LYS A 25 8.46 -8.56 -9.59
N THR A 26 9.31 -8.09 -8.68
CA THR A 26 9.31 -8.46 -7.27
C THR A 26 9.53 -7.25 -6.40
N ILE A 27 8.94 -7.27 -5.20
CA ILE A 27 9.05 -6.21 -4.22
C ILE A 27 9.33 -6.82 -2.85
N LYS A 28 10.21 -6.18 -2.08
CA LYS A 28 10.57 -6.63 -0.74
C LYS A 28 9.83 -5.79 0.28
N CYS A 29 9.14 -6.44 1.22
CA CYS A 29 8.50 -5.75 2.32
C CYS A 29 9.53 -5.08 3.22
N GLN A 30 9.41 -3.77 3.46
CA GLN A 30 10.31 -3.02 4.34
C GLN A 30 10.20 -3.39 5.83
N ARG A 31 9.12 -4.07 6.24
CA ARG A 31 8.93 -4.49 7.64
C ARG A 31 9.40 -5.91 7.91
N CYS A 32 8.90 -6.89 7.16
CA CYS A 32 9.20 -8.31 7.41
C CYS A 32 10.31 -8.87 6.51
N GLY A 33 10.78 -8.11 5.51
CA GLY A 33 11.81 -8.57 4.58
C GLY A 33 11.34 -9.60 3.54
N ALA A 34 10.06 -10.00 3.54
CA ALA A 34 9.54 -10.98 2.60
C ALA A 34 9.54 -10.45 1.16
N THR A 35 9.97 -11.29 0.21
CA THR A 35 9.91 -11.03 -1.22
C THR A 35 8.54 -11.42 -1.77
N LEU A 36 7.85 -10.47 -2.38
CA LEU A 36 6.51 -10.62 -2.95
C LEU A 36 6.56 -10.41 -4.46
N GLN A 37 5.75 -11.17 -5.19
CA GLN A 37 5.62 -11.00 -6.64
C GLN A 37 4.64 -9.87 -6.94
N PHE A 38 5.12 -8.78 -7.53
CA PHE A 38 4.32 -7.57 -7.76
C PHE A 38 3.08 -7.84 -8.62
N ARG A 39 3.19 -8.71 -9.64
CA ARG A 39 2.08 -9.11 -10.50
C ARG A 39 0.93 -9.81 -9.76
N LYS A 40 1.20 -10.43 -8.61
CA LYS A 40 0.19 -11.12 -7.78
C LYS A 40 -0.34 -10.25 -6.65
N LEU A 41 0.22 -9.05 -6.46
CA LEU A 41 -0.20 -8.16 -5.39
C LEU A 41 -1.42 -7.35 -5.81
N ARG A 42 -2.37 -7.25 -4.89
CA ARG A 42 -3.51 -6.35 -5.03
C ARG A 42 -3.03 -4.91 -4.77
N LYS A 43 -3.22 -4.05 -5.77
CA LYS A 43 -2.97 -2.62 -5.69
C LYS A 43 -4.19 -1.98 -5.05
N PHE A 44 -4.04 -1.39 -3.87
CA PHE A 44 -5.14 -0.78 -3.13
C PHE A 44 -5.47 0.62 -3.62
N HIS A 45 -4.44 1.33 -4.06
CA HIS A 45 -4.56 2.67 -4.62
C HIS A 45 -3.56 2.81 -5.78
N ARG A 46 -3.94 3.50 -6.85
CA ARG A 46 -3.08 3.79 -8.00
C ARG A 46 -3.29 5.23 -8.42
N THR A 47 -2.23 6.01 -8.45
CA THR A 47 -2.23 7.44 -8.81
C THR A 47 -0.93 7.79 -9.50
N GLU A 48 -0.91 8.82 -10.32
CA GLU A 48 0.30 9.33 -10.96
C GLU A 48 1.00 10.38 -10.08
N ILE A 49 0.36 10.79 -8.99
CA ILE A 49 0.84 11.82 -8.06
C ILE A 49 1.44 11.14 -6.82
N LEU A 50 2.73 11.37 -6.56
CA LEU A 50 3.44 10.76 -5.44
C LEU A 50 2.80 11.14 -4.08
N ASP A 51 2.40 12.40 -3.92
CA ASP A 51 1.78 12.91 -2.69
C ASP A 51 0.48 12.17 -2.35
N GLU A 52 -0.39 11.95 -3.33
CA GLU A 52 -1.61 11.16 -3.16
C GLU A 52 -1.30 9.71 -2.76
N ALA A 53 -0.26 9.11 -3.34
CA ALA A 53 0.16 7.76 -2.98
C ALA A 53 0.69 7.69 -1.53
N ILE A 54 1.42 8.71 -1.09
CA ILE A 54 1.90 8.82 0.29
C ILE A 54 0.71 9.00 1.25
N ALA A 55 -0.24 9.88 0.93
CA ALA A 55 -1.44 10.10 1.73
C ALA A 55 -2.27 8.81 1.87
N ALA A 56 -2.51 8.11 0.75
CA ALA A 56 -3.21 6.82 0.75
C ALA A 56 -2.46 5.74 1.55
N ARG A 57 -1.12 5.68 1.44
CA ARG A 57 -0.29 4.77 2.24
C ARG A 57 -0.42 5.07 3.73
N THR A 58 -0.37 6.35 4.14
CA THR A 58 -0.51 6.75 5.54
C THR A 58 -1.90 6.40 6.09
N ALA A 59 -2.97 6.67 5.33
CA ALA A 59 -4.33 6.32 5.71
C ALA A 59 -4.51 4.79 5.86
N LEU A 60 -3.97 4.00 4.93
CA LEU A 60 -4.03 2.53 5.02
C LEU A 60 -3.18 1.99 6.17
N GLN A 61 -2.00 2.55 6.38
CA GLN A 61 -1.12 2.15 7.49
C GLN A 61 -1.77 2.45 8.85
N ALA A 62 -2.41 3.60 8.98
CA ALA A 62 -3.18 3.97 10.18
C ALA A 62 -4.35 3.01 10.42
N GLN A 63 -5.04 2.56 9.37
CA GLN A 63 -6.09 1.53 9.51
C GLN A 63 -5.53 0.16 9.96
N LEU A 64 -4.36 -0.24 9.42
CA LEU A 64 -3.72 -1.50 9.80
C LEU A 64 -3.18 -1.49 11.24
N GLN A 65 -2.66 -0.35 11.71
CA GLN A 65 -2.11 -0.21 13.06
C GLN A 65 -3.17 0.18 14.10
N GLY A 66 -4.14 0.98 13.70
CA GLY A 66 -5.25 1.47 14.52
C GLY A 66 -6.43 0.51 14.57
N SER A 67 -6.22 -0.80 14.33
CA SER A 67 -7.23 -1.83 14.60
C SER A 67 -7.34 -2.13 16.11
N ASP A 68 -7.35 -1.07 16.90
CA ASP A 68 -7.99 -0.97 18.20
C ASP A 68 -9.04 0.15 18.08
N SER A 69 -10.28 -0.27 17.85
CA SER A 69 -11.53 0.49 17.99
C SER A 69 -11.97 1.48 16.89
N LYS A 70 -12.98 0.99 16.13
CA LYS A 70 -14.16 1.72 15.59
C LYS A 70 -13.99 2.67 14.38
N LYS A 71 -14.85 2.38 13.40
CA LYS A 71 -15.35 3.22 12.28
C LYS A 71 -14.48 3.30 11.02
N VAL A 72 -14.57 2.24 10.22
CA VAL A 72 -14.39 2.30 8.77
C VAL A 72 -15.69 2.82 8.14
N SER A 73 -15.90 4.13 8.23
CA SER A 73 -16.94 4.80 7.47
C SER A 73 -16.61 6.28 7.47
N GLN A 74 -15.89 6.69 6.43
CA GLN A 74 -15.97 7.98 5.74
C GLN A 74 -14.59 8.28 5.15
N ILE A 75 -14.50 8.26 3.82
CA ILE A 75 -13.91 9.29 2.95
C ILE A 75 -14.17 8.80 1.52
N LEU A 76 -15.39 9.04 1.06
CA LEU A 76 -15.69 9.43 -0.32
C LEU A 76 -17.01 10.20 -0.24
N SER A 77 -16.89 11.49 -0.01
CA SER A 77 -17.96 12.48 -0.16
C SER A 77 -17.29 13.80 -0.51
#